data_AF-K1YT98-F1
#
_entry.id   AF-K1YT98-F1
#
_cell.length_a   1.000
_cell.length_b   1.000
_cell.length_c   1.000
_cell.angle_alpha   90.00
_cell.angle_beta   90.00
_cell.angle_gamma   90.00
#
_symmetry.space_group_name_H-M   'P 1'
#
loop_
_entity.id
_entity.type
_entity.pdbx_description
1 polymer ?
#
loop_
_entity_poly.entity_id
_entity_poly.type
_entity_poly.pdbx_seq_one_letter_code
_entity_poly.pdbx_strand_id
1 'polypeptide(L)'
;MTVLFITRTFSNKPGGMARMIKALINHLPLNTKTIALKYSARIHLVWFLPYAFCKALFSRRSYDVIHLGDGVLAPLGWFLKVL
;
A
#
# COMPACT_ATOMS: atom_id res chain seq x y z
N MET A 1 -8.62 -5.40 13.85
CA MET A 1 -8.51 -4.32 12.85
C MET A 1 -7.87 -4.87 11.59
N THR A 2 -8.48 -4.60 10.43
CA THR A 2 -7.97 -4.99 9.12
C THR A 2 -7.27 -3.81 8.45
N VAL A 3 -6.01 -4.00 8.05
CA VAL A 3 -5.18 -2.91 7.49
C VAL A 3 -4.70 -3.25 6.09
N LEU A 4 -4.95 -2.35 5.13
CA LEU A 4 -4.47 -2.45 3.76
C LEU A 4 -3.20 -1.61 3.60
N PHE A 5 -2.07 -2.28 3.41
CA PHE A 5 -0.79 -1.65 3.10
C PHE A 5 -0.62 -1.51 1.59
N ILE A 6 -0.42 -0.30 1.09
CA ILE A 6 -0.13 -0.03 -0.32
C ILE A 6 1.27 0.57 -0.40
N THR A 7 2.19 -0.10 -1.08
CA THR A 7 3.57 0.38 -1.28
C THR A 7 4.08 0.09 -2.69
N ARG A 8 4.94 0.96 -3.21
CA ARG A 8 5.61 0.76 -4.51
C ARG A 8 6.85 -0.11 -4.42
N THR A 9 7.30 -0.49 -3.22
CA THR A 9 8.55 -1.24 -3.07
C THR A 9 8.40 -2.28 -1.96
N PHE A 10 7.88 -3.43 -2.35
CA PHE A 10 7.96 -4.65 -1.53
C PHE A 10 8.93 -5.60 -2.21
N SER A 11 10.19 -5.15 -2.29
CA SER A 11 11.25 -5.92 -2.94
C SER A 11 11.85 -6.93 -1.96
N ASN A 12 12.28 -8.08 -2.48
CA ASN A 12 13.01 -9.09 -1.72
C ASN A 12 14.39 -8.60 -1.26
N LYS A 13 14.91 -7.52 -1.87
CA LYS A 13 16.07 -6.77 -1.36
C LYS A 13 15.53 -5.72 -0.38
N PRO A 14 15.77 -5.86 0.94
CA PRO A 14 15.15 -4.99 1.93
C PRO A 14 15.74 -3.57 1.83
N GLY A 15 15.03 -2.68 1.16
CA GLY A 15 15.16 -1.24 1.41
C GLY A 15 14.54 -0.87 2.76
N GLY A 16 14.89 0.30 3.31
CA GLY A 16 14.42 0.75 4.62
C GLY A 16 12.90 0.70 4.79
N MET A 17 12.15 1.16 3.77
CA MET A 17 10.68 1.18 3.80
C MET A 17 10.07 -0.22 3.84
N ALA A 18 10.60 -1.17 3.06
CA ALA A 18 10.11 -2.55 3.07
C ALA A 18 10.37 -3.24 4.42
N ARG A 19 11.51 -2.94 5.07
CA ARG A 19 11.87 -3.48 6.39
C ARG A 19 10.96 -2.92 7.49
N MET A 20 10.65 -1.63 7.44
CA MET A 20 9.71 -0.99 8.36
C MET A 20 8.32 -1.61 8.27
N ILE A 21 7.77 -1.77 7.05
CA ILE A 21 6.44 -2.37 6.85
C ILE A 21 6.43 -3.84 7.32
N LYS A 22 7.46 -4.63 7.01
CA LYS A 22 7.58 -6.00 7.50
C LYS A 22 7.63 -6.08 9.03
N ALA A 23 8.40 -5.21 9.67
CA ALA A 23 8.46 -5.15 11.14
C ALA A 23 7.09 -4.78 11.73
N LEU A 24 6.40 -3.81 11.12
CA LEU A 24 5.06 -3.39 11.55
C LEU A 24 4.03 -4.52 11.45
N ILE A 25 4.03 -5.25 10.33
CA ILE A 25 3.15 -6.41 10.12
C ILE A 25 3.46 -7.52 11.12
N ASN A 26 4.74 -7.78 11.41
CA ASN A 26 5.14 -8.86 12.30
C ASN A 26 4.91 -8.56 13.79
N HIS A 27 5.01 -7.29 14.20
CA HIS A 27 4.93 -6.90 15.61
C HIS A 27 3.56 -6.40 16.05
N LEU A 28 2.66 -6.05 15.13
CA LEU A 28 1.29 -5.68 15.49
C LEU A 28 0.33 -6.86 15.21
N PRO A 29 -0.60 -7.18 16.13
CA PRO A 29 -1.61 -8.21 15.94
C PRO A 29 -2.73 -7.72 15.01
N LEU A 30 -2.37 -7.33 13.79
CA LEU A 30 -3.28 -6.78 12.79
C LEU A 30 -3.51 -7.79 11.67
N ASN A 31 -4.73 -7.80 11.14
CA ASN A 31 -5.03 -8.60 9.98
C ASN A 31 -4.65 -7.78 8.73
N THR A 32 -3.45 -8.01 8.21
CA THR A 32 -2.86 -7.12 7.20
C THR A 32 -2.93 -7.71 5.80
N LYS A 33 -3.28 -6.89 4.82
CA LYS A 33 -3.14 -7.23 3.41
C LYS A 33 -2.22 -6.23 2.73
N THR A 34 -1.25 -6.72 1.96
CA THR A 34 -0.27 -5.86 1.30
C THR A 34 -0.47 -5.88 -0.21
N ILE A 35 -0.71 -4.72 -0.80
CA ILE A 35 -0.65 -4.48 -2.24
C ILE A 35 0.70 -3.84 -2.52
N ALA A 36 1.54 -4.55 -3.27
CA ALA A 36 2.83 -4.03 -3.61
C ALA A 36 3.25 -4.27 -5.05
N LEU A 37 4.03 -3.33 -5.56
CA LEU A 37 4.69 -3.49 -6.85
C LEU A 37 5.90 -4.43 -6.69
N LYS A 38 5.86 -5.56 -7.40
CA LYS A 38 6.90 -6.61 -7.35
C LYS A 38 8.22 -6.18 -8.01
N TYR A 39 8.18 -5.23 -8.95
CA TYR A 39 9.34 -4.78 -9.72
C TYR A 39 9.44 -3.25 -9.75
N SER A 40 10.60 -2.70 -9.39
CA SER A 40 10.91 -1.26 -9.35
C SER A 40 10.97 -0.57 -10.73
N ALA A 41 10.34 -1.11 -11.77
CA ALA A 41 10.30 -0.42 -13.05
C ALA A 41 9.35 0.78 -12.92
N ARG A 42 9.90 1.99 -13.09
CA ARG A 42 9.17 3.27 -12.96
C ARG A 42 7.95 3.34 -13.89
N ILE A 43 8.00 2.65 -15.02
CA ILE A 43 6.89 2.54 -16.00
C ILE A 43 5.67 1.82 -15.42
N HIS A 44 5.87 0.83 -14.55
CA HIS A 44 4.74 0.13 -13.91
C HIS A 44 4.01 0.99 -12.88
N LEU A 45 4.57 2.15 -12.50
CA LEU A 45 3.93 3.04 -11.54
C LEU A 45 2.68 3.72 -12.14
N VAL A 46 2.72 4.07 -13.42
CA VAL A 46 1.60 4.73 -14.12
C VAL A 46 0.38 3.83 -14.15
N TRP A 47 0.57 2.52 -14.33
CA TRP A 47 -0.52 1.53 -14.33
C TRP A 47 -0.89 1.04 -12.91
N PHE A 48 0.08 1.02 -12.01
CA PHE A 48 -0.15 0.63 -10.63
C PHE A 48 -0.97 1.64 -9.86
N LEU A 49 -0.78 2.94 -10.13
CA LEU A 49 -1.52 4.00 -9.45
C LEU A 49 -3.05 3.85 -9.60
N PRO A 50 -3.62 3.76 -10.83
CA PRO A 50 -5.05 3.55 -11.00
C PRO A 50 -5.50 2.17 -10.53
N TYR A 51 -4.69 1.12 -10.71
CA TYR A 51 -5.02 -0.22 -10.18
C TYR A 51 -5.14 -0.23 -8.66
N ALA A 52 -4.15 0.35 -7.96
CA ALA A 52 -4.13 0.43 -6.51
C ALA A 52 -5.26 1.32 -6.00
N PHE A 53 -5.56 2.42 -6.70
CA PHE A 53 -6.70 3.27 -6.39
C PHE A 53 -8.02 2.54 -6.50
N CYS A 54 -8.32 1.91 -7.64
CA CYS A 54 -9.57 1.17 -7.82
C CYS A 54 -9.70 0.05 -6.79
N LYS A 55 -8.63 -0.72 -6.58
CA LYS A 55 -8.64 -1.80 -5.60
C LYS A 55 -8.86 -1.29 -4.17
N ALA A 56 -8.23 -0.19 -3.80
CA ALA A 56 -8.46 0.46 -2.51
C ALA A 56 -9.89 1.00 -2.40
N LEU A 57 -10.42 1.61 -3.46
CA LEU A 57 -11.77 2.18 -3.50
C LEU A 57 -12.85 1.09 -3.33
N PHE A 58 -12.76 0.01 -4.10
CA PHE A 58 -13.72 -1.11 -4.01
C PHE A 58 -13.58 -1.90 -2.71
N SER A 59 -12.38 -1.97 -2.15
CA SER A 59 -12.14 -2.73 -0.91
C SER A 59 -12.17 -1.86 0.35
N ARG A 60 -12.44 -0.55 0.25
CA ARG A 60 -12.38 0.39 1.39
C ARG A 60 -13.28 -0.03 2.54
N ARG A 61 -14.42 -0.65 2.23
CA ARG A 61 -15.41 -1.09 3.22
C ARG A 61 -14.99 -2.37 3.94
N SER A 62 -13.98 -3.08 3.43
CA SER A 62 -13.44 -4.30 4.02
C SER A 62 -12.21 -4.06 4.90
N TYR A 63 -11.65 -2.85 4.88
CA TYR A 63 -10.47 -2.48 5.64
C TYR A 63 -10.76 -1.30 6.56
N ASP A 64 -10.38 -1.42 7.83
CA ASP A 64 -10.52 -0.33 8.80
C ASP A 64 -9.53 0.81 8.52
N VAL A 65 -8.33 0.47 8.04
CA VAL A 65 -7.25 1.44 7.79
C VAL A 65 -6.55 1.14 6.47
N ILE A 66 -6.31 2.18 5.68
CA ILE A 66 -5.47 2.11 4.46
C ILE A 66 -4.16 2.86 4.74
N HIS A 67 -3.06 2.13 4.78
CA HIS A 67 -1.72 2.67 4.99
C HIS A 67 -0.98 2.82 3.65
N LEU A 68 -0.57 4.04 3.33
CA LEU A 68 0.19 4.35 2.13
C LEU A 68 1.67 4.49 2.48
N GLY A 69 2.51 3.60 1.97
CA GLY A 69 3.93 3.51 2.34
C GLY A 69 4.84 4.55 1.68
N ASP A 70 4.34 5.33 0.71
CA ASP A 70 5.15 6.22 -0.11
C ASP A 70 4.41 7.53 -0.44
N GLY A 71 5.13 8.66 -0.43
CA GLY A 71 4.54 9.99 -0.71
C GLY A 71 3.94 10.12 -2.12
N VAL A 72 4.40 9.32 -3.09
CA VAL A 72 3.81 9.31 -4.45
C VAL A 72 2.39 8.73 -4.45
N LEU A 73 2.05 7.92 -3.44
CA LEU A 73 0.69 7.40 -3.26
C LEU A 73 -0.18 8.37 -2.43
N ALA A 74 0.37 9.40 -1.81
CA ALA A 74 -0.37 10.32 -0.95
C ALA A 74 -1.58 10.98 -1.63
N PRO A 75 -1.53 11.39 -2.92
CA PRO A 75 -2.71 11.89 -3.62
C PRO A 75 -3.86 10.87 -3.65
N LEU A 76 -3.56 9.57 -3.77
CA LEU A 76 -4.59 8.52 -3.72
C LEU A 76 -5.31 8.51 -2.37
N GLY A 77 -4.57 8.66 -1.27
CA GLY A 77 -5.14 8.71 0.07
C GLY A 77 -6.07 9.90 0.24
N TRP A 78 -5.71 11.05 -0.32
CA TRP A 78 -6.59 12.22 -0.32
C TRP A 78 -7.86 11.97 -1.13
N PHE A 79 -7.76 11.45 -2.35
CA PHE A 79 -8.92 11.10 -3.16
C PHE A 79 -9.83 10.06 -2.47
N LEU A 80 -9.25 9.01 -1.87
CA LEU A 80 -10.00 7.98 -1.14
C LEU A 80 -10.69 8.50 0.13
N LYS A 81 -10.16 9.57 0.74
CA LYS A 81 -10.76 10.23 1.90
C LYS A 81 -11.92 11.13 1.52
N VAL A 82 -11.86 11.75 0.35
CA VAL A 82 -12.88 12.69 -0.15
C VAL A 82 -14.08 11.97 -0.77
N LEU A 83 -13.88 10.78 -1.36
CA LEU A 83 -14.92 9.91 -1.93
C LEU A 83 -15.61 9.03 -0.86
#